data_AF-A0A258CQ73-F1
#
_entry.id   AF-A0A258CQ73-F1
#
_cell.length_a   1.000
_cell.length_b   1.000
_cell.length_c   1.000
_cell.angle_alpha   90.00
_cell.angle_beta   90.00
_cell.angle_gamma   90.00
#
_symmetry.space_group_name_H-M   'P 1'
#
loop_
_entity.id
_entity.type
_entity.pdbx_description
1 polymer ?
#
loop_
_entity_poly.entity_id
_entity_poly.type
_entity_poly.pdbx_seq_one_letter_code
_entity_poly.pdbx_strand_id
1 'polypeptide(L)' 'MLRLIGWLFGFGMFMALAAVGAGAIYLTTVSAQLPDYTVLKDYQPPVTTRVHAADGTLLAD' A
#
# COMPACT_ATOMS: atom_id res chain seq x y z
N MET A 1 8.07 35.28 -28.25
CA MET A 1 7.13 34.61 -27.30
C MET A 1 7.21 33.09 -27.39
N LEU A 2 7.09 32.48 -28.59
CA LEU A 2 7.18 31.02 -28.80
C LEU A 2 8.43 30.34 -28.20
N ARG A 3 9.60 30.99 -28.24
CA ARG A 3 10.85 30.46 -27.66
C ARG A 3 10.81 30.27 -26.14
N LEU A 4 10.17 31.21 -25.42
CA LEU A 4 10.03 31.12 -23.96
C LEU A 4 9.05 30.02 -23.57
N ILE A 5 7.92 29.94 -24.29
CA ILE A 5 6.89 28.91 -24.07
C ILE A 5 7.48 27.51 -24.32
N GLY A 6 8.25 27.33 -25.39
CA GLY A 6 8.92 26.05 -25.68
C GLY A 6 9.91 25.65 -24.59
N TRP A 7 10.66 26.60 -24.01
CA TRP A 7 11.58 26.32 -22.91
C TRP A 7 10.85 25.93 -21.63
N LEU A 8 9.81 26.68 -21.25
CA LEU A 8 8.97 26.36 -20.09
C LEU A 8 8.28 25.00 -20.24
N PHE A 9 7.79 24.69 -21.44
CA PHE A 9 7.17 23.40 -21.73
C PHE A 9 8.19 22.26 -21.64
N GLY A 10 9.37 22.40 -22.26
CA GLY A 10 10.42 21.40 -22.20
C GLY A 10 10.92 21.14 -20.79
N PHE A 11 11.18 22.21 -20.02
CA PHE A 11 11.60 22.11 -18.62
C PHE A 11 10.48 21.53 -17.74
N GLY A 12 9.23 21.97 -17.94
CA GLY A 12 8.07 21.44 -17.24
C GLY A 12 7.87 19.95 -17.49
N MET A 13 8.01 19.50 -18.74
CA MET A 13 7.94 18.09 -19.12
C MET A 13 9.07 17.28 -18.46
N PHE A 14 10.29 17.81 -18.45
CA PHE A 14 11.42 17.19 -17.77
C PHE A 14 11.15 17.02 -16.26
N MET A 15 10.66 18.07 -15.60
CA MET A 15 10.28 18.02 -14.19
C MET A 15 9.14 17.03 -13.93
N ALA A 16 8.14 16.96 -14.81
CA ALA A 16 7.04 16.01 -14.70
C ALA A 16 7.52 14.56 -14.80
N LEU A 17 8.41 14.25 -15.75
CA LEU A 17 9.01 12.92 -15.89
C LEU A 17 9.87 12.57 -14.66
N ALA A 18 10.64 13.52 -14.14
CA ALA A 18 11.42 13.33 -12.91
C ALA A 18 10.50 13.04 -11.71
N ALA A 19 9.38 13.76 -11.58
CA ALA A 19 8.39 13.53 -10.53
C ALA A 19 7.73 12.15 -10.64
N VAL A 20 7.39 11.71 -11.86
CA VAL A 20 6.88 10.34 -12.09
C VAL A 20 7.92 9.29 -11.69
N GLY A 21 9.19 9.47 -12.08
CA GLY A 21 10.27 8.57 -11.70
C GLY A 21 10.47 8.49 -10.18
N ALA A 22 10.50 9.65 -9.51
CA ALA A 22 10.57 9.71 -8.05
C ALA A 22 9.36 9.04 -7.38
N GLY A 23 8.15 9.28 -7.90
CA GLY A 23 6.92 8.65 -7.43
C GLY A 23 6.94 7.13 -7.58
N ALA A 24 7.46 6.61 -8.69
CA ALA A 24 7.60 5.17 -8.90
C ALA A 24 8.59 4.52 -7.92
N ILE A 25 9.73 5.17 -7.67
CA ILE A 25 10.71 4.70 -6.67
C ILE A 25 10.08 4.72 -5.26
N TYR A 26 9.41 5.81 -4.91
CA TYR A 26 8.72 5.91 -3.61
C TYR A 26 7.63 4.84 -3.46
N LEU A 27 6.80 4.64 -4.47
CA LEU A 27 5.72 3.66 -4.41
C LEU A 27 6.26 2.24 -4.30
N THR A 28 7.30 1.88 -5.07
CA THR A 28 7.90 0.54 -5.02
C THR A 28 8.58 0.27 -3.69
N THR A 29 9.30 1.25 -3.14
CA THR A 29 9.96 1.12 -1.82
C THR A 29 8.95 0.94 -0.68
N VAL A 30 7.88 1.74 -0.64
CA VAL A 30 6.81 1.58 0.35
C VAL A 30 6.06 0.26 0.14
N SER A 31 5.79 -0.12 -1.11
CA SER A 31 5.09 -1.37 -1.42
C SER A 31 5.89 -2.60 -0.98
N ALA A 32 7.21 -2.57 -1.09
CA ALA A 32 8.08 -3.66 -0.67
C ALA A 32 8.14 -3.85 0.86
N GLN A 33 7.73 -2.85 1.65
CA GLN A 33 7.68 -2.93 3.11
C GLN A 33 6.35 -3.48 3.64
N LEU A 34 5.34 -3.60 2.78
CA LEU A 34 4.03 -4.11 3.18
C LEU A 34 4.09 -5.64 3.35
N PRO A 35 3.53 -6.19 4.44
CA PRO A 35 3.38 -7.62 4.61
C PRO A 35 2.51 -8.25 3.51
N ASP A 36 2.74 -9.53 3.23
CA ASP A 36 1.90 -10.28 2.31
C ASP A 36 0.48 -10.43 2.86
N TYR A 37 -0.51 -9.91 2.13
CA TYR A 37 -1.92 -9.96 2.52
C TYR A 37 -2.59 -11.29 2.15
N THR A 38 -1.95 -12.13 1.34
CA THR A 38 -2.51 -13.41 0.90
C THR A 38 -2.68 -14.39 2.06
N VAL A 39 -1.96 -14.18 3.16
CA VAL A 39 -2.10 -14.94 4.41
C VAL A 39 -3.52 -14.87 4.96
N LEU A 40 -4.26 -13.78 4.67
CA LEU A 40 -5.65 -13.60 5.11
C LEU A 40 -6.67 -14.34 4.24
N LYS A 41 -6.29 -14.80 3.04
CA LYS A 41 -7.22 -15.42 2.10
C LYS A 41 -7.75 -16.76 2.64
N ASP A 42 -6.86 -17.56 3.22
CA ASP A 42 -7.15 -18.87 3.78
C ASP A 42 -6.62 -18.94 5.23
N TYR A 43 -6.79 -17.85 5.98
CA TYR A 43 -6.32 -17.77 7.36
C TYR A 43 -7.11 -18.70 8.27
N GLN A 44 -6.52 -19.85 8.59
CA GLN A 44 -6.99 -20.72 9.65
C GLN A 44 -6.17 -20.44 10.92
N PRO A 45 -6.71 -19.74 11.92
CA PRO A 45 -5.97 -19.46 13.14
C PRO A 45 -5.59 -20.78 13.83
N PRO A 46 -4.31 -20.97 14.24
CA PRO A 46 -3.85 -22.20 14.87
C PRO A 46 -4.45 -22.43 16.26
N VAL A 47 -4.98 -21.37 16.88
CA VAL A 47 -5.73 -21.40 18.14
C VAL A 47 -6.96 -20.53 17.97
N THR A 48 -8.13 -21.12 18.19
CA THR A 48 -9.40 -20.42 18.23
C THR A 48 -9.61 -19.75 19.58
N THR A 49 -10.30 -18.61 19.57
CA THR A 49 -10.64 -17.91 20.82
C THR A 49 -11.81 -18.63 21.47
N ARG A 50 -11.63 -19.11 22.70
CA ARG A 50 -12.73 -19.67 23.50
C ARG A 50 -13.72 -18.58 23.86
N VAL A 51 -14.98 -18.77 23.49
CA VAL A 51 -16.07 -17.85 23.86
C VAL A 51 -16.78 -18.42 25.09
N HIS A 52 -16.82 -17.65 26.16
CA HIS A 52 -17.54 -18.01 27.40
C HIS A 52 -18.84 -17.19 27.53
N ALA A 53 -19.92 -17.83 27.95
CA ALA A 53 -21.17 -17.17 28.32
C ALA A 53 -21.02 -16.38 29.62
N ALA A 54 -22.01 -15.54 29.93
CA ALA A 54 -22.04 -14.72 31.15
C ALA A 54 -22.02 -15.55 32.46
N ASP A 55 -22.34 -16.85 32.37
CA ASP A 55 -22.29 -17.82 33.47
C ASP A 55 -20.97 -18.64 33.50
N GLY A 56 -20.03 -18.35 32.59
CA GLY A 56 -18.73 -19.01 32.49
C GLY A 56 -18.70 -20.26 31.61
N THR A 57 -19.83 -20.72 31.07
CA THR A 57 -19.90 -21.91 30.21
C THR A 57 -19.31 -21.65 28.81
N LEU A 58 -18.71 -22.67 28.17
CA LEU A 58 -18.12 -22.56 26.82
C LEU A 58 -19.22 -22.56 25.75
N LEU A 59 -19.25 -21.51 24.92
CA LEU A 59 -20.24 -21.33 23.84
C LEU A 59 -19.75 -21.81 22.48
N ALA A 60 -18.46 -21.71 22.21
CA ALA A 60 -17.83 -22.20 20.99
C ALA A 60 -16.35 -22.51 21.26
N ASP A 61 -15.87 -23.59 20.65
CA ASP A 61 -14.46 -23.94 20.51
C ASP A 61 -13.94 -23.48 19.15
#